data_AF-A0A5C8JZQ5-F1
#
_entry.id   AF-A0A5C8JZQ5-F1
#
_cell.length_a   1.000
_cell.length_b   1.000
_cell.length_c   1.000
_cell.angle_alpha   90.00
_cell.angle_beta   90.00
_cell.angle_gamma   90.00
#
_symmetry.space_group_name_H-M   'P 1'
#
loop_
_entity.id
_entity.type
_entity.pdbx_description
1 polymer ?
#
loop_
_entity_poly.entity_id
_entity_poly.type
_entity_poly.pdbx_seq_one_letter_code
_entity_poly.pdbx_strand_id
1 'polypeptide(L)'
;MRSALTAIAAIALLAACGTTEAPVPEQAASASAEPSAAPVTVTDSRGKEVKLDQPATRVVSLEWAETEILASLGVMPVGAADVKGFAVWNTAVKLDPSVQDVGMRQEPSVDSISALDPDLVVMESDDVELAAQLEKFVPVLVAKGSDATRNLERMREDVTMIAAAVGKSDEGAKLLSDFDAALAGGKAKIEAAGGAGKPFVMADGWKQGSSISIRLFGKGSLVSEIGGRLGLENAWTGEVDKQWGLGTTDVEGLTVLKDPDTRFFYNASDGEDVFADGLAENAIWKSLPFVEKQQVTRMPDGIWTFGGPLSAQQYADALVKAFTG
;
A
#
# COMPACT_ATOMS: atom_id res chain seq x y z
N MET A 1 44.89 -101.67 11.31
CA MET A 1 45.05 -101.13 12.68
C MET A 1 45.01 -99.61 12.62
N ARG A 2 44.08 -99.00 13.38
CA ARG A 2 44.10 -97.65 13.99
C ARG A 2 44.08 -96.38 13.10
N SER A 3 42.87 -95.80 13.03
CA SER A 3 42.44 -94.49 13.58
C SER A 3 43.01 -93.13 13.13
N ALA A 4 42.04 -92.20 12.96
CA ALA A 4 41.98 -90.76 13.30
C ALA A 4 42.61 -89.74 12.33
N LEU A 5 41.81 -88.88 11.67
CA LEU A 5 41.21 -87.58 12.09
C LEU A 5 42.21 -86.39 12.05
N THR A 6 41.92 -85.36 11.25
CA THR A 6 41.69 -83.93 11.64
C THR A 6 42.01 -82.96 10.47
N ALA A 7 41.17 -81.93 10.34
CA ALA A 7 41.03 -80.94 9.29
C ALA A 7 42.09 -79.81 9.27
N ILE A 8 42.17 -79.04 8.17
CA ILE A 8 41.82 -77.60 8.07
C ILE A 8 42.20 -77.02 6.68
N ALA A 9 41.37 -76.08 6.25
CA ALA A 9 41.23 -75.41 4.97
C ALA A 9 42.38 -74.46 4.55
N ALA A 10 42.46 -74.20 3.24
CA ALA A 10 42.28 -72.89 2.58
C ALA A 10 42.95 -72.90 1.19
N ILE A 11 42.14 -72.93 0.12
CA ILE A 11 42.62 -72.82 -1.26
C ILE A 11 42.46 -71.37 -1.72
N ALA A 12 43.60 -70.72 -1.95
CA ALA A 12 43.70 -69.48 -2.70
C ALA A 12 43.82 -69.81 -4.20
N LEU A 13 42.94 -69.25 -5.03
CA LEU A 13 43.15 -69.12 -6.47
C LEU A 13 42.56 -67.78 -6.93
N LEU A 14 43.43 -66.79 -7.12
CA LEU A 14 43.17 -65.56 -7.87
C LEU A 14 43.35 -65.87 -9.35
N ALA A 15 42.26 -65.75 -10.11
CA ALA A 15 42.24 -65.86 -11.56
C ALA A 15 42.22 -64.47 -12.22
N ALA A 16 42.85 -64.41 -13.39
CA ALA A 16 43.19 -63.24 -14.16
C ALA A 16 42.02 -62.64 -14.99
N CYS A 17 42.18 -61.33 -15.25
CA CYS A 17 41.74 -60.50 -16.38
C CYS A 17 40.71 -61.07 -17.39
N GLY A 18 39.61 -60.34 -17.54
CA GLY A 18 38.72 -60.37 -18.71
C GLY A 18 37.93 -59.08 -18.79
N THR A 19 38.20 -58.28 -19.82
CA THR A 19 37.56 -57.00 -20.15
C THR A 19 36.13 -57.18 -20.63
N THR A 20 35.16 -56.60 -19.90
CA THR A 20 33.80 -56.37 -20.40
C THR A 20 33.29 -55.05 -19.82
N GLU A 21 33.06 -54.07 -20.69
CA GLU A 21 32.40 -52.80 -20.37
C GLU A 21 30.93 -53.07 -19.97
N ALA A 22 30.52 -52.61 -18.80
CA ALA A 22 29.15 -52.69 -18.33
C ALA A 22 28.33 -51.51 -18.89
N PRO A 23 27.03 -51.69 -19.21
CA PRO A 23 26.21 -50.59 -19.66
C PRO A 23 26.01 -49.59 -18.52
N VAL A 24 26.32 -48.32 -18.80
CA VAL A 24 26.02 -47.19 -17.90
C VAL A 24 24.49 -47.12 -17.72
N PRO A 25 23.97 -47.14 -16.49
CA PRO A 25 22.54 -46.92 -16.27
C PRO A 25 22.22 -45.49 -16.71
N GLU A 26 21.28 -45.37 -17.66
CA GLU A 26 20.68 -44.11 -18.05
C GLU A 26 20.03 -43.48 -16.82
N GLN A 27 20.69 -42.45 -16.30
CA GLN A 27 20.20 -41.66 -15.19
C GLN A 27 18.96 -40.92 -15.67
N ALA A 28 17.79 -41.49 -15.37
CA ALA A 28 16.51 -40.82 -15.54
C ALA A 28 16.62 -39.44 -14.88
N ALA A 29 16.58 -38.40 -15.71
CA ALA A 29 16.43 -37.03 -15.25
C ALA A 29 15.17 -36.98 -14.39
N SER A 30 15.34 -36.95 -13.07
CA SER A 30 14.30 -36.45 -12.19
C SER A 30 14.10 -35.00 -12.58
N ALA A 31 13.09 -34.75 -13.39
CA ALA A 31 12.45 -33.46 -13.43
C ALA A 31 11.97 -33.20 -12.01
N SER A 32 12.75 -32.41 -11.26
CA SER A 32 12.27 -31.76 -10.06
C SER A 32 11.12 -30.87 -10.51
N ALA A 33 9.90 -31.38 -10.40
CA ALA A 33 8.72 -30.54 -10.41
C ALA A 33 8.93 -29.53 -9.29
N GLU A 34 9.09 -28.26 -9.63
CA GLU A 34 8.96 -27.19 -8.67
C GLU A 34 7.64 -27.40 -7.92
N PRO A 35 7.59 -27.24 -6.59
CA PRO A 35 6.35 -27.36 -5.87
C PRO A 35 5.39 -26.30 -6.43
N SER A 36 4.44 -26.74 -7.26
CA SER A 36 3.32 -25.91 -7.71
C SER A 36 2.68 -25.35 -6.45
N ALA A 37 2.78 -24.04 -6.27
CA ALA A 37 2.17 -23.37 -5.13
C ALA A 37 0.66 -23.69 -5.14
N ALA A 38 0.09 -23.90 -3.95
CA ALA A 38 -1.29 -24.34 -3.82
C ALA A 38 -2.27 -23.28 -4.36
N PRO A 39 -3.45 -23.69 -4.89
CA PRO A 39 -4.48 -22.76 -5.31
C PRO A 39 -4.88 -21.80 -4.20
N VAL A 40 -5.18 -20.56 -4.59
CA VAL A 40 -5.60 -19.48 -3.67
C VAL A 40 -7.03 -19.06 -4.03
N THR A 41 -7.88 -18.90 -3.03
CA THR A 41 -9.20 -18.31 -3.19
C THR A 41 -9.33 -17.14 -2.23
N VAL A 42 -9.70 -15.99 -2.76
CA VAL A 42 -9.87 -14.75 -1.99
C VAL A 42 -11.25 -14.19 -2.30
N THR A 43 -11.95 -13.71 -1.28
CA THR A 43 -13.20 -12.97 -1.48
C THR A 43 -12.88 -11.49 -1.61
N ASP A 44 -13.25 -10.90 -2.73
CA ASP A 44 -13.02 -9.48 -2.99
C ASP A 44 -14.03 -8.58 -2.24
N SER A 45 -13.87 -7.26 -2.39
CA SER A 45 -14.72 -6.27 -1.71
C SER A 45 -16.15 -6.20 -2.22
N ARG A 46 -16.44 -6.87 -3.35
CA ARG A 46 -17.80 -7.08 -3.88
C ARG A 46 -18.47 -8.33 -3.29
N GLY A 47 -17.74 -9.10 -2.49
CA GLY A 47 -18.18 -10.39 -1.97
C GLY A 47 -18.05 -11.54 -2.99
N LYS A 48 -17.29 -11.34 -4.07
CA LYS A 48 -17.08 -12.35 -5.11
C LYS A 48 -15.82 -13.17 -4.82
N GLU A 49 -15.89 -14.49 -4.97
CA GLU A 49 -14.71 -15.36 -4.92
C GLU A 49 -13.85 -15.15 -6.19
N VAL A 50 -12.59 -14.81 -5.99
CA VAL A 50 -11.53 -14.80 -7.00
C VAL A 50 -10.66 -16.03 -6.76
N LYS A 51 -10.59 -16.91 -7.77
CA LYS A 51 -9.86 -18.17 -7.71
C LYS A 51 -8.62 -18.08 -8.58
N LEU A 52 -7.47 -18.41 -8.00
CA LEU A 52 -6.19 -18.44 -8.66
C LEU A 52 -5.61 -19.86 -8.53
N ASP A 53 -5.09 -20.40 -9.63
CA ASP A 53 -4.50 -21.75 -9.64
C ASP A 53 -3.24 -21.84 -8.76
N GLN A 54 -2.59 -20.70 -8.55
CA GLN A 54 -1.45 -20.47 -7.66
C GLN A 54 -1.46 -18.99 -7.23
N PRO A 55 -0.70 -18.59 -6.19
CA PRO A 55 -0.53 -17.17 -5.87
C PRO A 55 -0.07 -16.35 -7.09
N ALA A 56 -0.65 -15.18 -7.28
CA ALA A 56 -0.35 -14.32 -8.41
C ALA A 56 1.09 -13.77 -8.35
N THR A 57 1.76 -13.77 -9.50
CA THR A 57 3.17 -13.34 -9.65
C THR A 57 3.34 -12.26 -10.71
N ARG A 58 2.37 -12.10 -11.62
CA ARG A 58 2.36 -11.12 -12.72
C ARG A 58 1.15 -10.21 -12.54
N VAL A 59 1.25 -9.32 -11.56
CA VAL A 59 0.13 -8.47 -11.16
C VAL A 59 0.17 -7.14 -11.90
N VAL A 60 -0.99 -6.70 -12.39
CA VAL A 60 -1.23 -5.31 -12.81
C VAL A 60 -2.08 -4.60 -11.77
N SER A 61 -1.72 -3.36 -11.41
CA SER A 61 -2.48 -2.54 -10.46
C SER A 61 -3.02 -1.27 -11.10
N LEU A 62 -4.30 -0.97 -10.88
CA LEU A 62 -4.96 0.17 -11.52
C LEU A 62 -5.17 1.36 -10.59
N GLU A 63 -4.82 1.23 -9.31
CA GLU A 63 -4.92 2.29 -8.31
C GLU A 63 -3.66 2.36 -7.45
N TRP A 64 -3.36 3.55 -6.92
CA TRP A 64 -2.07 3.82 -6.27
C TRP A 64 -1.96 3.18 -4.88
N ALA A 65 -3.06 3.03 -4.14
CA ALA A 65 -3.03 2.35 -2.85
C ALA A 65 -2.64 0.86 -3.03
N GLU A 66 -3.25 0.19 -4.00
CA GLU A 66 -3.00 -1.21 -4.35
C GLU A 66 -1.58 -1.38 -4.89
N THR A 67 -1.12 -0.44 -5.72
CA THR A 67 0.26 -0.40 -6.23
C THR A 67 1.26 -0.33 -5.08
N GLU A 68 1.01 0.54 -4.09
CA GLU A 68 1.83 0.64 -2.89
C GLU A 68 1.80 -0.65 -2.06
N ILE A 69 0.61 -1.23 -1.85
CA ILE A 69 0.45 -2.46 -1.07
C ILE A 69 1.24 -3.60 -1.71
N LEU A 70 1.10 -3.82 -3.02
CA LEU A 70 1.85 -4.85 -3.74
C LEU A 70 3.37 -4.69 -3.57
N ALA A 71 3.88 -3.48 -3.82
CA ALA A 71 5.30 -3.20 -3.66
C ALA A 71 5.77 -3.38 -2.21
N SER A 72 4.95 -2.99 -1.22
CA SER A 72 5.24 -3.16 0.21
C SER A 72 5.29 -4.62 0.65
N LEU A 73 4.57 -5.51 -0.05
CA LEU A 73 4.60 -6.96 0.16
C LEU A 73 5.78 -7.64 -0.57
N GLY A 74 6.63 -6.85 -1.24
CA GLY A 74 7.75 -7.36 -2.04
C GLY A 74 7.31 -7.93 -3.39
N VAL A 75 6.13 -7.57 -3.89
CA VAL A 75 5.61 -7.97 -5.20
C VAL A 75 5.55 -6.74 -6.09
N MET A 76 6.57 -6.56 -6.93
CA MET A 76 6.58 -5.47 -7.89
C MET A 76 5.59 -5.77 -9.04
N PRO A 77 4.62 -4.89 -9.34
CA PRO A 77 3.68 -5.14 -10.43
C PRO A 77 4.40 -5.15 -11.79
N VAL A 78 3.90 -5.93 -12.75
CA VAL A 78 4.40 -5.89 -14.14
C VAL A 78 3.88 -4.67 -14.89
N GLY A 79 2.76 -4.10 -14.44
CA GLY A 79 2.25 -2.82 -14.91
C GLY A 79 1.41 -2.10 -13.86
N ALA A 80 1.40 -0.78 -13.90
CA ALA A 80 0.62 0.06 -13.01
C ALA A 80 0.01 1.24 -13.77
N ALA A 81 -1.15 1.72 -13.33
CA ALA A 81 -1.77 2.92 -13.90
C ALA A 81 -1.10 4.20 -13.37
N ASP A 82 -0.83 5.13 -14.28
CA ASP A 82 -0.21 6.44 -14.02
C ASP A 82 1.08 6.33 -13.19
N VAL A 83 2.07 5.63 -13.72
CA VAL A 83 3.38 5.39 -13.07
C VAL A 83 4.09 6.71 -12.80
N LYS A 84 3.97 7.65 -13.74
CA LYS A 84 4.57 8.98 -13.59
C LYS A 84 3.93 9.75 -12.44
N GLY A 85 2.60 9.77 -12.36
CA GLY A 85 1.89 10.40 -11.25
C GLY A 85 2.21 9.71 -9.93
N PHE A 86 2.21 8.37 -9.89
CA PHE A 86 2.59 7.59 -8.71
C PHE A 86 3.95 8.04 -8.17
N ALA A 87 4.97 8.13 -9.03
CA ALA A 87 6.33 8.50 -8.62
C ALA A 87 6.45 9.94 -8.10
N VAL A 88 5.51 10.83 -8.44
CA VAL A 88 5.45 12.21 -7.93
C VAL A 88 4.74 12.26 -6.58
N TRP A 89 3.61 11.56 -6.46
CA TRP A 89 2.67 11.72 -5.36
C TRP A 89 2.82 10.68 -4.25
N ASN A 90 3.47 9.56 -4.52
CA ASN A 90 3.73 8.49 -3.57
C ASN A 90 5.23 8.18 -3.52
N THR A 91 5.86 8.57 -2.41
CA THR A 91 7.28 8.30 -2.13
C THR A 91 7.48 7.18 -1.12
N ALA A 92 6.38 6.56 -0.65
CA ALA A 92 6.43 5.51 0.36
C ALA A 92 7.11 4.24 -0.16
N VAL A 93 6.93 3.96 -1.46
CA VAL A 93 7.63 2.92 -2.19
C VAL A 93 8.15 3.46 -3.52
N LYS A 94 9.14 2.77 -4.08
CA LYS A 94 9.65 3.08 -5.42
C LYS A 94 9.33 1.93 -6.36
N LEU A 95 8.71 2.24 -7.48
CA LEU A 95 8.49 1.28 -8.55
C LEU A 95 9.78 1.03 -9.32
N ASP A 96 9.98 -0.21 -9.74
CA ASP A 96 11.10 -0.57 -10.60
C ASP A 96 10.94 0.07 -11.99
N PRO A 97 12.04 0.42 -12.67
CA PRO A 97 11.97 0.95 -14.04
C PRO A 97 11.31 0.01 -15.06
N SER A 98 11.16 -1.27 -14.74
CA SER A 98 10.50 -2.27 -15.58
C SER A 98 8.98 -2.23 -15.52
N VAL A 99 8.38 -1.58 -14.50
CA VAL A 99 6.92 -1.49 -14.38
C VAL A 99 6.38 -0.68 -15.57
N GLN A 100 5.51 -1.31 -16.36
CA GLN A 100 4.92 -0.66 -17.53
C GLN A 100 3.74 0.22 -17.13
N ASP A 101 3.63 1.39 -17.73
CA ASP A 101 2.46 2.26 -17.55
C ASP A 101 1.31 1.73 -18.41
N VAL A 102 0.18 1.42 -17.77
CA VAL A 102 -1.02 0.88 -18.44
C VAL A 102 -2.09 1.94 -18.69
N GLY A 103 -1.76 3.23 -18.61
CA GLY A 103 -2.68 4.35 -18.83
C GLY A 103 -3.01 5.10 -17.55
N MET A 104 -3.96 6.03 -17.63
CA MET A 104 -4.39 6.82 -16.46
C MET A 104 -5.27 5.96 -15.55
N ARG A 105 -5.30 6.27 -14.25
CA ARG A 105 -6.16 5.55 -13.29
C ARG A 105 -7.65 5.62 -13.65
N GLN A 106 -8.09 6.78 -14.15
CA GLN A 106 -9.46 7.00 -14.60
C GLN A 106 -9.78 6.34 -15.95
N GLU A 107 -8.76 6.07 -16.76
CA GLU A 107 -8.91 5.48 -18.10
C GLU A 107 -7.79 4.47 -18.39
N PRO A 108 -7.76 3.30 -17.70
CA PRO A 108 -6.75 2.28 -17.95
C PRO A 108 -6.91 1.65 -19.35
N SER A 109 -5.79 1.36 -20.00
CA SER A 109 -5.76 0.76 -21.34
C SER A 109 -5.85 -0.77 -21.25
N VAL A 110 -7.03 -1.32 -21.58
CA VAL A 110 -7.25 -2.79 -21.61
C VAL A 110 -6.29 -3.51 -22.56
N ASP A 111 -5.98 -2.91 -23.71
CA ASP A 111 -5.01 -3.47 -24.66
C ASP A 111 -3.59 -3.53 -24.05
N SER A 112 -3.18 -2.47 -23.33
CA SER A 112 -1.89 -2.44 -22.65
C SER A 112 -1.84 -3.46 -21.52
N ILE A 113 -2.91 -3.59 -20.74
CA ILE A 113 -3.03 -4.60 -19.68
C ILE A 113 -2.94 -6.01 -20.28
N SER A 114 -3.69 -6.30 -21.34
CA SER A 114 -3.68 -7.60 -22.01
C SER A 114 -2.31 -7.95 -22.61
N ALA A 115 -1.61 -6.97 -23.16
CA ALA A 115 -0.26 -7.17 -23.72
C ALA A 115 0.79 -7.57 -22.67
N LEU A 116 0.54 -7.31 -21.39
CA LEU A 116 1.42 -7.71 -20.30
C LEU A 116 1.19 -9.16 -19.84
N ASP A 117 0.18 -9.86 -20.35
CA ASP A 117 -0.17 -11.23 -19.93
C ASP A 117 -0.16 -11.40 -18.39
N PRO A 118 -0.99 -10.62 -17.66
CA PRO A 118 -1.06 -10.71 -16.20
C PRO A 118 -1.80 -11.98 -15.75
N ASP A 119 -1.43 -12.49 -14.57
CA ASP A 119 -2.18 -13.55 -13.88
C ASP A 119 -3.20 -12.99 -12.87
N LEU A 120 -3.13 -11.68 -12.59
CA LEU A 120 -4.08 -10.96 -11.75
C LEU A 120 -4.09 -9.46 -12.11
N VAL A 121 -5.29 -8.87 -12.13
CA VAL A 121 -5.45 -7.41 -12.07
C VAL A 121 -6.05 -7.03 -10.72
N VAL A 122 -5.47 -6.03 -10.05
CA VAL A 122 -6.01 -5.43 -8.83
C VAL A 122 -6.50 -4.02 -9.13
N MET A 123 -7.73 -3.72 -8.74
CA MET A 123 -8.39 -2.43 -8.98
C MET A 123 -9.35 -2.08 -7.85
N GLU A 124 -9.84 -0.85 -7.81
CA GLU A 124 -10.92 -0.44 -6.90
C GLU A 124 -12.32 -0.66 -7.49
N SER A 125 -13.34 -0.62 -6.63
CA SER A 125 -14.73 -0.99 -6.93
C SER A 125 -15.51 -0.03 -7.83
N ASP A 126 -14.90 1.07 -8.25
CA ASP A 126 -15.63 2.22 -8.80
C ASP A 126 -15.98 2.04 -10.29
N ASP A 127 -15.27 1.15 -11.00
CA ASP A 127 -15.52 0.85 -12.41
C ASP A 127 -15.95 -0.62 -12.64
N VAL A 128 -17.26 -0.85 -12.52
CA VAL A 128 -17.88 -2.17 -12.71
C VAL A 128 -17.77 -2.64 -14.17
N GLU A 129 -17.80 -1.73 -15.14
CA GLU A 129 -17.75 -2.06 -16.57
C GLU A 129 -16.34 -2.52 -16.97
N LEU A 130 -15.31 -1.80 -16.52
CA LEU A 130 -13.92 -2.19 -16.71
C LEU A 130 -13.63 -3.52 -16.03
N ALA A 131 -14.09 -3.74 -14.80
CA ALA A 131 -13.93 -5.02 -14.12
C ALA A 131 -14.54 -6.16 -14.96
N ALA A 132 -15.77 -6.00 -15.46
CA ALA A 132 -16.42 -7.00 -16.30
C ALA A 132 -15.71 -7.21 -17.65
N GLN A 133 -15.03 -6.20 -18.19
CA GLN A 133 -14.22 -6.32 -19.40
C GLN A 133 -12.94 -7.11 -19.16
N LEU A 134 -12.22 -6.81 -18.08
CA LEU A 134 -10.97 -7.46 -17.69
C LEU A 134 -11.19 -8.94 -17.31
N GLU A 135 -12.28 -9.22 -16.60
CA GLU A 135 -12.67 -10.57 -16.17
C GLU A 135 -12.90 -11.54 -17.34
N LYS A 136 -12.99 -11.05 -18.59
CA LYS A 136 -13.07 -11.90 -19.78
C LYS A 136 -11.77 -12.63 -20.10
N PHE A 137 -10.63 -12.17 -19.59
CA PHE A 137 -9.32 -12.72 -19.94
C PHE A 137 -8.35 -12.88 -18.76
N VAL A 138 -8.59 -12.24 -17.61
CA VAL A 138 -7.73 -12.34 -16.42
C VAL A 138 -8.57 -12.28 -15.13
N PRO A 139 -8.19 -12.99 -14.06
CA PRO A 139 -8.78 -12.76 -12.73
C PRO A 139 -8.66 -11.30 -12.29
N VAL A 140 -9.73 -10.76 -11.71
CA VAL A 140 -9.76 -9.38 -11.19
C VAL A 140 -10.08 -9.41 -9.70
N LEU A 141 -9.18 -8.88 -8.90
CA LEU A 141 -9.36 -8.66 -7.46
C LEU A 141 -9.77 -7.21 -7.22
N VAL A 142 -10.99 -7.03 -6.72
CA VAL A 142 -11.56 -5.69 -6.48
C VAL A 142 -11.42 -5.29 -5.01
N ALA A 143 -10.57 -4.30 -4.77
CA ALA A 143 -10.42 -3.57 -3.52
C ALA A 143 -11.55 -2.54 -3.33
N LYS A 144 -11.63 -1.97 -2.13
CA LYS A 144 -12.53 -0.84 -1.84
C LYS A 144 -11.68 0.29 -1.27
N GLY A 145 -11.41 1.32 -2.07
CA GLY A 145 -10.44 2.37 -1.75
C GLY A 145 -10.73 3.15 -0.47
N SER A 146 -12.00 3.29 -0.07
CA SER A 146 -12.34 3.98 1.19
C SER A 146 -13.68 3.57 1.79
N ASP A 147 -13.72 3.64 3.13
CA ASP A 147 -14.93 3.54 3.94
C ASP A 147 -14.85 4.55 5.09
N ALA A 148 -15.51 5.69 4.96
CA ALA A 148 -15.42 6.79 5.93
C ALA A 148 -15.90 6.43 7.36
N THR A 149 -16.44 5.23 7.57
CA THR A 149 -16.81 4.75 8.91
C THR A 149 -15.67 4.01 9.63
N ARG A 150 -14.66 3.54 8.89
CA ARG A 150 -13.64 2.59 9.35
C ARG A 150 -12.44 2.53 8.38
N ASN A 151 -11.94 3.68 7.94
CA ASN A 151 -11.08 3.77 6.76
C ASN A 151 -9.73 3.07 6.97
N LEU A 152 -9.19 3.17 8.18
CA LEU A 152 -7.99 2.47 8.60
C LEU A 152 -8.19 0.95 8.61
N GLU A 153 -9.33 0.46 9.08
CA GLU A 153 -9.68 -0.95 9.02
C GLU A 153 -9.88 -1.42 7.57
N ARG A 154 -10.47 -0.59 6.71
CA ARG A 154 -10.62 -0.89 5.28
C ARG A 154 -9.27 -1.12 4.61
N MET A 155 -8.31 -0.20 4.79
CA MET A 155 -6.94 -0.36 4.28
C MET A 155 -6.29 -1.68 4.75
N ARG A 156 -6.55 -2.11 5.99
CA ARG A 156 -6.03 -3.39 6.52
C ARG A 156 -6.66 -4.61 5.86
N GLU A 157 -7.95 -4.52 5.53
CA GLU A 157 -8.64 -5.56 4.76
C GLU A 157 -8.03 -5.68 3.36
N ASP A 158 -7.75 -4.56 2.68
CA ASP A 158 -7.10 -4.57 1.37
C ASP A 158 -5.70 -5.18 1.43
N VAL A 159 -4.88 -4.82 2.42
CA VAL A 159 -3.56 -5.45 2.64
C VAL A 159 -3.69 -6.97 2.82
N THR A 160 -4.63 -7.41 3.66
CA THR A 160 -4.82 -8.85 3.95
C THR A 160 -5.29 -9.61 2.71
N MET A 161 -6.23 -9.03 1.97
CA MET A 161 -6.82 -9.58 0.76
C MET A 161 -5.77 -9.70 -0.35
N ILE A 162 -5.02 -8.63 -0.62
CA ILE A 162 -3.98 -8.61 -1.64
C ILE A 162 -2.84 -9.55 -1.25
N ALA A 163 -2.38 -9.51 0.00
CA ALA A 163 -1.35 -10.41 0.52
C ALA A 163 -1.72 -11.88 0.33
N ALA A 164 -2.98 -12.27 0.60
CA ALA A 164 -3.43 -13.63 0.33
C ALA A 164 -3.33 -13.97 -1.17
N ALA A 165 -3.83 -13.09 -2.06
CA ALA A 165 -3.84 -13.33 -3.50
C ALA A 165 -2.44 -13.53 -4.11
N VAL A 166 -1.42 -12.83 -3.57
CA VAL A 166 -0.03 -12.94 -4.04
C VAL A 166 0.83 -13.88 -3.19
N GLY A 167 0.24 -14.60 -2.22
CA GLY A 167 0.96 -15.59 -1.41
C GLY A 167 1.94 -14.98 -0.40
N LYS A 168 1.63 -13.77 0.07
CA LYS A 168 2.43 -12.92 0.97
C LYS A 168 1.74 -12.64 2.30
N SER A 169 0.91 -13.56 2.79
CA SER A 169 0.13 -13.37 4.02
C SER A 169 1.00 -13.08 5.25
N ASP A 170 2.18 -13.70 5.36
CA ASP A 170 3.11 -13.45 6.47
C ASP A 170 3.73 -12.05 6.37
N GLU A 171 4.15 -11.64 5.17
CA GLU A 171 4.64 -10.28 4.91
C GLU A 171 3.55 -9.22 5.14
N GLY A 172 2.31 -9.51 4.76
CA GLY A 172 1.16 -8.63 5.02
C GLY A 172 0.86 -8.48 6.51
N ALA A 173 0.86 -9.59 7.26
CA ALA A 173 0.69 -9.55 8.72
C ALA A 173 1.83 -8.77 9.39
N LYS A 174 3.07 -8.96 8.92
CA LYS A 174 4.23 -8.20 9.39
C LYS A 174 4.10 -6.71 9.10
N LEU A 175 3.74 -6.33 7.86
CA LEU A 175 3.56 -4.93 7.46
C LEU A 175 2.55 -4.22 8.38
N LEU A 176 1.41 -4.86 8.64
CA LEU A 176 0.38 -4.31 9.53
C LEU A 176 0.85 -4.20 10.98
N SER A 177 1.60 -5.20 11.47
CA SER A 177 2.17 -5.18 12.82
C SER A 177 3.22 -4.08 13.00
N ASP A 178 4.10 -3.89 12.02
CA ASP A 178 5.12 -2.84 12.04
C ASP A 178 4.46 -1.46 12.01
N PHE A 179 3.42 -1.30 11.18
CA PHE A 179 2.62 -0.08 11.11
C PHE A 179 1.91 0.24 12.44
N ASP A 180 1.31 -0.76 13.10
CA ASP A 180 0.71 -0.56 14.43
C ASP A 180 1.73 -0.14 15.49
N ALA A 181 2.92 -0.74 15.46
CA ALA A 181 4.01 -0.36 16.34
C ALA A 181 4.48 1.08 16.07
N ALA A 182 4.54 1.50 14.81
CA ALA A 182 4.88 2.87 14.42
C ALA A 182 3.84 3.88 14.95
N LEU A 183 2.54 3.59 14.80
CA LEU A 183 1.48 4.45 15.34
C LEU A 183 1.52 4.53 16.87
N ALA A 184 1.72 3.41 17.56
CA ALA A 184 1.83 3.40 19.02
C ALA A 184 3.05 4.19 19.51
N GLY A 185 4.20 4.02 18.86
CA GLY A 185 5.41 4.78 19.15
C GLY A 185 5.25 6.28 18.84
N GLY A 186 4.58 6.62 17.73
CA GLY A 186 4.27 7.99 17.36
C GLY A 186 3.35 8.68 18.36
N LYS A 187 2.29 7.99 18.80
CA LYS A 187 1.40 8.47 19.87
C LYS A 187 2.19 8.81 21.14
N ALA A 188 3.02 7.88 21.62
CA ALA A 188 3.83 8.11 22.82
C ALA A 188 4.77 9.33 22.69
N LYS A 189 5.35 9.55 21.50
CA LYS A 189 6.20 10.72 21.22
C LYS A 189 5.39 12.03 21.23
N ILE A 190 4.22 12.04 20.61
CA ILE A 190 3.31 13.20 20.61
C ILE A 190 2.83 13.50 22.02
N GLU A 191 2.45 12.49 22.81
CA GLU A 191 2.08 12.65 24.22
C GLU A 191 3.22 13.24 25.05
N ALA A 192 4.45 12.71 24.90
CA ALA A 192 5.63 13.22 25.60
C ALA A 192 5.97 14.67 25.23
N ALA A 193 5.62 15.11 24.01
CA ALA A 193 5.75 16.48 23.55
C ALA A 193 4.57 17.39 23.98
N GLY A 194 3.61 16.89 24.75
CA GLY A 194 2.43 17.64 25.18
C GLY A 194 1.36 17.82 24.10
N GLY A 195 1.38 16.97 23.07
CA GLY A 195 0.44 16.97 21.96
C GLY A 195 -0.85 16.18 22.20
N ALA A 196 -0.96 15.45 23.31
CA ALA A 196 -2.14 14.66 23.63
C ALA A 196 -3.43 15.51 23.60
N GLY A 197 -4.41 15.08 22.81
CA GLY A 197 -5.70 15.77 22.65
C GLY A 197 -5.62 17.10 21.91
N LYS A 198 -4.46 17.47 21.32
CA LYS A 198 -4.38 18.74 20.60
C LYS A 198 -5.22 18.71 19.32
N PRO A 199 -5.94 19.81 19.03
CA PRO A 199 -6.71 19.92 17.81
C PRO A 199 -5.78 20.00 16.59
N PHE A 200 -6.14 19.32 15.51
CA PHE A 200 -5.47 19.43 14.22
C PHE A 200 -6.47 19.47 13.08
N VAL A 201 -6.03 19.99 11.94
CA VAL A 201 -6.68 19.78 10.64
C VAL A 201 -5.62 19.41 9.62
N MET A 202 -6.03 18.62 8.62
CA MET A 202 -5.23 18.33 7.45
C MET A 202 -5.99 18.84 6.22
N ALA A 203 -5.26 19.48 5.30
CA ALA A 203 -5.84 20.07 4.10
C ALA A 203 -4.96 19.84 2.86
N ASP A 204 -5.58 19.90 1.70
CA ASP A 204 -4.91 20.37 0.48
C ASP A 204 -5.74 21.48 -0.14
N GLY A 205 -5.19 22.14 -1.14
CA GLY A 205 -5.86 23.24 -1.79
C GLY A 205 -5.29 23.52 -3.16
N TRP A 206 -6.13 24.09 -4.01
CA TRP A 206 -5.77 24.43 -5.38
C TRP A 206 -6.47 25.73 -5.77
N LYS A 207 -5.90 26.38 -6.77
CA LYS A 207 -6.48 27.58 -7.35
C LYS A 207 -7.53 27.19 -8.39
N GLN A 208 -8.74 27.72 -8.24
CA GLN A 208 -9.82 27.57 -9.21
C GLN A 208 -10.23 28.96 -9.71
N GLY A 209 -9.70 29.36 -10.86
CA GLY A 209 -9.87 30.71 -11.39
C GLY A 209 -9.20 31.75 -10.49
N SER A 210 -9.98 32.68 -9.95
CA SER A 210 -9.51 33.70 -8.99
C SER A 210 -9.66 33.29 -7.52
N SER A 211 -10.26 32.13 -7.24
CA SER A 211 -10.53 31.65 -5.89
C SER A 211 -9.60 30.51 -5.50
N ILE A 212 -9.37 30.34 -4.21
CA ILE A 212 -8.64 29.21 -3.65
C ILE A 212 -9.67 28.25 -3.05
N SER A 213 -9.68 27.02 -3.57
CA SER A 213 -10.45 25.92 -3.02
C SER A 213 -9.58 25.17 -2.02
N ILE A 214 -10.14 24.86 -0.86
CA ILE A 214 -9.48 24.16 0.23
C ILE A 214 -10.28 22.91 0.52
N ARG A 215 -9.64 21.75 0.43
CA ARG A 215 -10.23 20.48 0.81
C ARG A 215 -9.71 20.06 2.17
N LEU A 216 -10.63 19.84 3.10
CA LEU A 216 -10.36 19.41 4.46
C LEU A 216 -10.53 17.89 4.54
N PHE A 217 -9.54 17.25 5.15
CA PHE A 217 -9.61 15.85 5.52
C PHE A 217 -10.25 15.75 6.91
N GLY A 218 -11.57 15.61 6.94
CA GLY A 218 -12.36 15.54 8.16
C GLY A 218 -12.53 14.11 8.67
N LYS A 219 -13.49 13.95 9.59
CA LYS A 219 -13.81 12.65 10.18
C LYS A 219 -14.15 11.62 9.10
N GLY A 220 -13.50 10.46 9.16
CA GLY A 220 -13.66 9.36 8.21
C GLY A 220 -12.61 9.33 7.09
N SER A 221 -11.84 10.39 6.91
CA SER A 221 -10.64 10.31 6.06
C SER A 221 -9.55 9.48 6.72
N LEU A 222 -8.76 8.76 5.92
CA LEU A 222 -7.64 7.94 6.40
C LEU A 222 -6.69 8.77 7.28
N VAL A 223 -6.25 9.95 6.81
CA VAL A 223 -5.34 10.83 7.54
C VAL A 223 -5.96 11.38 8.83
N SER A 224 -7.28 11.56 8.90
CA SER A 224 -7.95 11.91 10.15
C SER A 224 -7.89 10.77 11.16
N GLU A 225 -8.11 9.53 10.72
CA GLU A 225 -8.04 8.36 11.59
C GLU A 225 -6.60 8.12 12.08
N ILE A 226 -5.59 8.35 11.25
CA ILE A 226 -4.18 8.31 11.67
C ILE A 226 -3.89 9.35 12.75
N GLY A 227 -4.32 10.60 12.57
CA GLY A 227 -4.16 11.63 13.61
C GLY A 227 -4.84 11.23 14.93
N GLY A 228 -6.04 10.62 14.85
CA GLY A 228 -6.72 10.06 16.01
C GLY A 228 -5.93 8.93 16.71
N ARG A 229 -5.34 8.01 15.94
CA ARG A 229 -4.47 6.94 16.47
C ARG A 229 -3.21 7.48 17.14
N LEU A 230 -2.74 8.65 16.72
CA LEU A 230 -1.64 9.39 17.34
C LEU A 230 -2.06 10.22 18.58
N GLY A 231 -3.34 10.19 18.95
CA GLY A 231 -3.87 10.92 20.11
C GLY A 231 -4.22 12.38 19.84
N LEU A 232 -4.35 12.79 18.59
CA LEU A 232 -4.81 14.13 18.18
C LEU A 232 -6.32 14.14 17.94
N GLU A 233 -6.93 15.32 17.97
CA GLU A 233 -8.36 15.50 17.71
C GLU A 233 -8.58 16.29 16.41
N ASN A 234 -9.31 15.72 15.45
CA ASN A 234 -9.62 16.47 14.22
C ASN A 234 -10.60 17.59 14.55
N ALA A 235 -10.20 18.84 14.28
CA ALA A 235 -10.96 20.04 14.61
C ALA A 235 -11.95 20.47 13.52
N TRP A 236 -11.92 19.84 12.34
CA TRP A 236 -12.87 20.15 11.28
C TRP A 236 -14.26 19.62 11.62
N THR A 237 -15.23 20.54 11.69
CA THR A 237 -16.64 20.24 12.01
C THR A 237 -17.59 20.50 10.84
N GLY A 238 -17.06 20.94 9.69
CA GLY A 238 -17.85 21.14 8.48
C GLY A 238 -18.31 19.82 7.86
N GLU A 239 -19.17 19.94 6.85
CA GLU A 239 -19.65 18.77 6.10
C GLU A 239 -18.50 18.07 5.38
N VAL A 240 -18.61 16.74 5.31
CA VAL A 240 -17.70 15.87 4.59
C VAL A 240 -18.49 14.86 3.78
N ASP A 241 -17.92 14.40 2.67
CA ASP A 241 -18.49 13.32 1.90
C ASP A 241 -18.46 11.99 2.68
N LYS A 242 -19.39 11.09 2.35
CA LYS A 242 -19.58 9.83 3.08
C LYS A 242 -18.62 8.71 2.66
N GLN A 243 -17.87 8.88 1.59
CA GLN A 243 -16.98 7.86 1.05
C GLN A 243 -15.56 8.08 1.57
N TRP A 244 -15.05 9.29 1.50
CA TRP A 244 -13.66 9.66 1.77
C TRP A 244 -13.48 10.58 2.97
N GLY A 245 -14.56 11.14 3.53
CA GLY A 245 -14.46 12.07 4.66
C GLY A 245 -13.83 13.41 4.28
N LEU A 246 -14.00 13.85 3.03
CA LEU A 246 -13.45 15.09 2.49
C LEU A 246 -14.53 16.18 2.47
N GLY A 247 -14.20 17.34 3.03
CA GLY A 247 -15.00 18.56 2.93
C GLY A 247 -14.33 19.55 1.97
N THR A 248 -15.10 20.34 1.22
CA THR A 248 -14.54 21.41 0.37
C THR A 248 -15.07 22.76 0.83
N THR A 249 -14.19 23.75 0.90
CA THR A 249 -14.51 25.10 1.36
C THR A 249 -13.51 26.13 0.81
N ASP A 250 -13.66 27.38 1.20
CA ASP A 250 -12.76 28.50 0.93
C ASP A 250 -12.12 29.01 2.24
N VAL A 251 -11.37 30.12 2.17
CA VAL A 251 -10.73 30.67 3.36
C VAL A 251 -11.74 31.16 4.41
N GLU A 252 -12.91 31.64 3.99
CA GLU A 252 -14.02 32.03 4.85
C GLU A 252 -14.52 30.83 5.67
N GLY A 253 -14.61 29.65 5.06
CA GLY A 253 -15.02 28.43 5.76
C GLY A 253 -14.08 27.99 6.88
N LEU A 254 -12.80 28.38 6.84
CA LEU A 254 -11.85 28.08 7.91
C LEU A 254 -12.12 28.87 9.21
N THR A 255 -12.98 29.89 9.18
CA THR A 255 -13.33 30.71 10.37
C THR A 255 -14.07 29.92 11.46
N VAL A 256 -14.53 28.70 11.15
CA VAL A 256 -15.06 27.77 12.15
C VAL A 256 -13.99 27.24 13.12
N LEU A 257 -12.72 27.28 12.71
CA LEU A 257 -11.56 26.84 13.49
C LEU A 257 -11.14 27.95 14.46
N LYS A 258 -11.83 28.01 15.62
CA LYS A 258 -11.65 29.08 16.61
C LYS A 258 -10.56 28.81 17.64
N ASP A 259 -10.11 27.56 17.77
CA ASP A 259 -9.09 27.20 18.76
C ASP A 259 -7.71 27.65 18.26
N PRO A 260 -7.02 28.59 18.95
CA PRO A 260 -5.69 29.05 18.57
C PRO A 260 -4.62 27.95 18.64
N ASP A 261 -4.85 26.87 19.36
CA ASP A 261 -3.93 25.74 19.47
C ASP A 261 -4.11 24.71 18.34
N THR A 262 -5.04 24.94 17.39
CA THR A 262 -5.22 24.08 16.22
C THR A 262 -3.94 24.03 15.38
N ARG A 263 -3.42 22.82 15.16
CA ARG A 263 -2.32 22.58 14.21
C ARG A 263 -2.88 22.43 12.81
N PHE A 264 -2.58 23.37 11.92
CA PHE A 264 -3.03 23.33 10.53
C PHE A 264 -1.95 22.68 9.66
N PHE A 265 -2.16 21.44 9.25
CA PHE A 265 -1.30 20.73 8.32
C PHE A 265 -1.83 20.86 6.90
N TYR A 266 -0.94 21.01 5.92
CA TYR A 266 -1.37 21.04 4.53
C TYR A 266 -0.36 20.44 3.55
N ASN A 267 -0.89 19.90 2.45
CA ASN A 267 -0.11 19.57 1.25
C ASN A 267 -0.20 20.72 0.24
N ALA A 268 0.93 21.04 -0.39
CA ALA A 268 0.97 21.91 -1.56
C ALA A 268 1.28 21.04 -2.78
N SER A 269 0.22 20.63 -3.44
CA SER A 269 0.23 19.75 -4.59
C SER A 269 -0.11 20.59 -5.81
N ASP A 270 0.75 20.64 -6.84
CA ASP A 270 0.56 21.31 -8.15
C ASP A 270 1.40 22.57 -8.42
N GLY A 271 2.50 22.75 -7.69
CA GLY A 271 3.54 23.73 -8.03
C GLY A 271 3.24 25.19 -7.62
N GLU A 272 2.03 25.49 -7.15
CA GLU A 272 1.70 26.72 -6.44
C GLU A 272 1.32 26.36 -4.99
N ASP A 273 2.01 26.93 -4.00
CA ASP A 273 1.62 26.76 -2.60
C ASP A 273 0.51 27.76 -2.28
N VAL A 274 -0.75 27.32 -2.44
CA VAL A 274 -1.90 28.21 -2.24
C VAL A 274 -2.02 28.71 -0.80
N PHE A 275 -1.44 28.02 0.18
CA PHE A 275 -1.50 28.43 1.58
C PHE A 275 -0.37 29.41 1.94
N ALA A 276 0.84 29.16 1.46
CA ALA A 276 2.00 30.02 1.72
C ALA A 276 2.03 31.26 0.81
N ASP A 277 1.70 31.11 -0.47
CA ASP A 277 1.78 32.18 -1.46
C ASP A 277 0.38 32.76 -1.78
N GLY A 278 -0.59 31.87 -2.05
CA GLY A 278 -1.93 32.29 -2.51
C GLY A 278 -2.74 33.03 -1.44
N LEU A 279 -2.64 32.59 -0.18
CA LEU A 279 -3.36 33.17 0.97
C LEU A 279 -2.51 34.16 1.78
N ALA A 280 -1.24 34.37 1.44
CA ALA A 280 -0.31 35.21 2.19
C ALA A 280 -0.87 36.61 2.53
N GLU A 281 -1.52 37.24 1.54
CA GLU A 281 -2.08 38.58 1.69
C GLU A 281 -3.57 38.60 2.04
N ASN A 282 -4.22 37.44 2.12
CA ASN A 282 -5.63 37.34 2.46
C ASN A 282 -5.86 37.74 3.93
N ALA A 283 -6.72 38.74 4.15
CA ALA A 283 -6.97 39.28 5.48
C ALA A 283 -7.67 38.28 6.42
N ILE A 284 -8.54 37.40 5.88
CA ILE A 284 -9.21 36.36 6.67
C ILE A 284 -8.18 35.34 7.12
N TRP A 285 -7.35 34.82 6.20
CA TRP A 285 -6.28 33.88 6.52
C TRP A 285 -5.37 34.41 7.63
N LYS A 286 -4.86 35.64 7.49
CA LYS A 286 -4.00 36.29 8.49
C LYS A 286 -4.66 36.47 9.86
N SER A 287 -5.99 36.57 9.91
CA SER A 287 -6.76 36.73 11.15
C SER A 287 -7.15 35.41 11.83
N LEU A 288 -6.88 34.26 11.20
CA LEU A 288 -7.21 32.98 11.80
C LEU A 288 -6.30 32.72 13.02
N PRO A 289 -6.84 32.29 14.17
CA PRO A 289 -6.07 32.18 15.41
C PRO A 289 -4.82 31.30 15.31
N PHE A 290 -4.90 30.19 14.57
CA PHE A 290 -3.78 29.27 14.35
C PHE A 290 -2.72 29.86 13.40
N VAL A 291 -3.09 30.76 12.49
CA VAL A 291 -2.14 31.47 11.61
C VAL A 291 -1.37 32.51 12.42
N GLU A 292 -2.06 33.30 13.24
CA GLU A 292 -1.42 34.28 14.14
C GLU A 292 -0.44 33.61 15.13
N LYS A 293 -0.78 32.40 15.60
CA LYS A 293 0.11 31.57 16.45
C LYS A 293 1.16 30.76 15.69
N GLN A 294 1.30 30.95 14.37
CA GLN A 294 2.28 30.24 13.54
C GLN A 294 2.16 28.70 13.65
N GLN A 295 0.93 28.18 13.72
CA GLN A 295 0.61 26.75 13.82
C GLN A 295 0.32 26.11 12.45
N VAL A 296 0.71 26.78 11.36
CA VAL A 296 0.58 26.27 10.00
C VAL A 296 1.85 25.50 9.64
N THR A 297 1.70 24.24 9.24
CA THR A 297 2.81 23.36 8.88
C THR A 297 2.56 22.73 7.51
N ARG A 298 3.44 23.02 6.56
CA ARG A 298 3.49 22.33 5.28
C ARG A 298 4.02 20.92 5.48
N MET A 299 3.32 19.94 4.94
CA MET A 299 3.76 18.54 4.94
C MET A 299 4.83 18.30 3.86
N PRO A 300 5.69 17.28 4.03
CA PRO A 300 6.60 16.84 2.98
C PRO A 300 5.84 16.43 1.70
N ASP A 301 6.46 16.68 0.55
CA ASP A 301 5.90 16.27 -0.74
C ASP A 301 5.91 14.74 -0.88
N GLY A 302 4.98 14.21 -1.68
CA GLY A 302 4.96 12.78 -2.00
C GLY A 302 4.39 11.87 -0.91
N ILE A 303 3.70 12.44 0.09
CA ILE A 303 2.88 11.68 1.04
C ILE A 303 1.49 11.48 0.41
N TRP A 304 1.19 10.26 -0.02
CA TRP A 304 -0.10 9.95 -0.62
C TRP A 304 -1.18 9.79 0.46
N THR A 305 -2.13 10.73 0.53
CA THR A 305 -3.16 10.80 1.59
C THR A 305 -4.24 9.72 1.49
N PHE A 306 -4.23 8.94 0.42
CA PHE A 306 -5.16 7.85 0.13
C PHE A 306 -4.39 6.52 -0.09
N GLY A 307 -3.18 6.42 0.46
CA GLY A 307 -2.29 5.28 0.21
C GLY A 307 -2.45 4.11 1.17
N GLY A 308 -1.49 3.20 1.08
CA GLY A 308 -1.38 2.03 1.94
C GLY A 308 -0.68 2.31 3.27
N PRO A 309 -0.26 1.25 3.98
CA PRO A 309 0.37 1.38 5.30
C PRO A 309 1.64 2.25 5.32
N LEU A 310 2.44 2.25 4.24
CA LEU A 310 3.69 3.00 4.23
C LEU A 310 3.45 4.50 4.01
N SER A 311 2.51 4.88 3.15
CA SER A 311 2.07 6.29 3.03
C SER A 311 1.43 6.79 4.32
N ALA A 312 0.58 5.96 4.94
CA ALA A 312 -0.01 6.27 6.23
C ALA A 312 1.05 6.45 7.33
N GLN A 313 2.10 5.63 7.30
CA GLN A 313 3.24 5.77 8.22
C GLN A 313 4.05 7.04 7.94
N GLN A 314 4.33 7.39 6.68
CA GLN A 314 5.01 8.64 6.32
C GLN A 314 4.24 9.86 6.85
N TYR A 315 2.91 9.86 6.69
CA TYR A 315 2.06 10.90 7.26
C TYR A 315 2.14 10.94 8.79
N ALA A 316 2.08 9.78 9.46
CA ALA A 316 2.21 9.69 10.91
C ALA A 316 3.57 10.23 11.41
N ASP A 317 4.66 9.86 10.74
CA ASP A 317 6.01 10.31 11.06
C ASP A 317 6.16 11.84 10.87
N ALA A 318 5.53 12.40 9.83
CA ALA A 318 5.51 13.84 9.59
C ALA A 318 4.74 14.60 10.68
N LEU A 319 3.59 14.06 11.13
CA LEU A 319 2.88 14.61 12.30
C LEU A 319 3.76 14.56 13.54
N VAL A 320 4.34 13.40 13.87
CA VAL A 320 5.23 13.23 15.03
C VAL A 320 6.36 14.25 15.01
N LYS A 321 7.05 14.39 13.87
CA LYS A 321 8.14 15.36 13.69
C LYS A 321 7.66 16.78 13.99
N ALA A 322 6.49 17.16 13.50
CA ALA A 322 5.95 18.50 13.71
C ALA A 322 5.64 18.82 15.18
N PHE A 323 5.40 17.81 16.03
CA PHE A 323 5.20 17.98 17.47
C PHE A 323 6.49 17.87 18.28
N THR A 324 7.49 17.10 17.81
CA THR A 324 8.73 16.84 18.58
C THR A 324 9.89 17.78 18.25
N GLY A 325 9.85 18.50 17.13
CA GLY A 325 10.95 19.34 16.64
C GLY A 325 11.86 18.60 15.66
#